data_AF-A0A482UV05-F1
#
_entry.id   AF-A0A482UV05-F1
#
_cell.length_a   1.000
_cell.length_b   1.000
_cell.length_c   1.000
_cell.angle_alpha   90.00
_cell.angle_beta   90.00
_cell.angle_gamma   90.00
#
_symmetry.space_group_name_H-M   'P 1'
#
loop_
_entity.id
_entity.type
_entity.pdbx_description
1 polymer ?
#
loop_
_entity_poly.entity_id
_entity_poly.type
_entity_poly.pdbx_seq_one_letter_code
_entity_poly.pdbx_strand_id
1 'polypeptide(L)'
;MFYLVGFNELETAFRLIKINRTIPYPKELAEILREDPVIYSPKEIGDILDMIHEGNKTSGGLVKIATAVGIVGFVKFLNGYYLTLITQKKEVGCVAGNFIYTIKATEMFPIKPRQEPESNAFKTLWKSLNKRLTQTTSEVAENRYLSLFQFVDMTKDFFFSYSYDLTHSLQFNYIAAKSEDSPEPLEMFEWNYYQINGKLAFMGMGMDMDMGLLIRI
;
A
#
# COMPACT_ATOMS: atom_id res chain seq x y z
N MET A 1 14.07 5.50 2.63
CA MET A 1 12.97 4.67 3.20
C MET A 1 11.64 5.11 2.62
N PHE A 2 10.58 4.33 2.78
CA PHE A 2 9.18 4.77 2.63
C PHE A 2 8.45 4.52 3.95
N TYR A 3 7.43 5.33 4.22
CA TYR A 3 6.56 5.24 5.38
C TYR A 3 5.12 5.32 4.89
N LEU A 4 4.27 4.43 5.37
CA LEU A 4 2.82 4.56 5.24
C LEU A 4 2.27 4.91 6.62
N VAL A 5 1.54 6.01 6.70
CA VAL A 5 0.83 6.41 7.92
C VAL A 5 -0.64 6.16 7.67
N GLY A 6 -1.22 5.17 8.34
CA GLY A 6 -2.67 4.91 8.30
C GLY A 6 -3.37 5.60 9.46
N PHE A 7 -4.61 6.02 9.26
CA PHE A 7 -5.42 6.65 10.29
C PHE A 7 -6.91 6.37 10.12
N ASN A 8 -7.66 6.51 11.20
CA ASN A 8 -9.10 6.32 11.23
C ASN A 8 -9.88 7.56 10.74
N GLU A 9 -11.18 7.39 10.47
CA GLU A 9 -12.04 8.47 9.95
C GLU A 9 -11.98 9.77 10.78
N LEU A 10 -11.88 9.63 12.11
CA LEU A 10 -11.86 10.73 13.06
C LEU A 10 -10.46 11.33 13.28
N GLU A 11 -9.42 10.79 12.64
CA GLU A 11 -8.01 11.19 12.81
C GLU A 11 -7.57 11.22 14.28
N THR A 12 -8.04 10.26 15.08
CA THR A 12 -7.69 10.15 16.51
C THR A 12 -6.66 9.07 16.79
N ALA A 13 -6.51 8.11 15.87
CA ALA A 13 -5.60 6.98 16.00
C ALA A 13 -4.81 6.79 14.70
N PHE A 14 -3.49 6.68 14.82
CA PHE A 14 -2.56 6.54 13.70
C PHE A 14 -1.71 5.29 13.88
N ARG A 15 -1.37 4.64 12.78
CA ARG A 15 -0.46 3.49 12.73
C ARG A 15 0.59 3.72 11.64
N LEU A 16 1.78 3.16 11.85
CA LEU A 16 2.93 3.39 10.98
C LEU A 16 3.42 2.07 10.38
N ILE A 17 3.58 2.03 9.06
CA ILE A 17 4.32 0.97 8.37
C ILE A 17 5.59 1.58 7.79
N LYS A 18 6.72 0.93 8.06
CA LYS A 18 8.01 1.27 7.48
C LYS A 18 8.34 0.29 6.36
N ILE A 19 8.70 0.85 5.20
CA ILE A 19 9.15 0.09 4.04
C ILE A 19 10.62 0.42 3.77
N ASN A 20 11.46 -0.60 3.93
CA ASN A 20 12.88 -0.55 3.68
C ASN A 20 13.21 -0.76 2.20
N ARG A 21 13.84 0.26 1.60
CA ARG A 21 14.31 0.27 0.21
C ARG A 21 15.83 0.12 0.11
N THR A 22 16.52 -0.38 1.12
CA THR A 22 17.98 -0.58 1.05
C THR A 22 18.36 -2.01 0.69
N ILE A 23 17.45 -2.97 0.86
CA ILE A 23 17.70 -4.38 0.59
C ILE A 23 17.58 -4.60 -0.93
N PRO A 24 18.67 -4.98 -1.62
CA PRO A 24 18.61 -5.34 -3.03
C PRO A 24 17.98 -6.74 -3.18
N TYR A 25 17.00 -6.87 -4.07
CA TYR A 25 16.33 -8.14 -4.41
C TYR A 25 15.75 -8.91 -3.21
N PRO A 26 14.82 -8.31 -2.44
CA PRO A 26 14.20 -8.98 -1.29
C PRO A 26 13.50 -10.27 -1.72
N LYS A 27 13.69 -11.36 -0.97
CA LYS A 27 13.04 -12.65 -1.27
C LYS A 27 11.57 -12.62 -0.83
N GLU A 28 11.35 -12.14 0.38
CA GLU A 28 10.03 -12.02 1.01
C GLU A 28 9.67 -10.57 1.36
N LEU A 29 8.37 -10.27 1.42
CA LEU A 29 7.87 -8.94 1.76
C LEU A 29 8.27 -8.52 3.19
N ALA A 30 8.32 -9.46 4.13
CA ALA A 30 8.67 -9.22 5.53
C ALA A 30 10.12 -8.73 5.75
N GLU A 31 11.00 -8.91 4.75
CA GLU A 31 12.36 -8.37 4.79
C GLU A 31 12.36 -6.84 4.66
N ILE A 32 11.40 -6.30 3.88
CA ILE A 32 11.32 -4.87 3.58
C ILE A 32 10.19 -4.17 4.33
N LEU A 33 9.14 -4.87 4.73
CA LEU A 33 7.98 -4.28 5.37
C LEU A 33 7.98 -4.58 6.86
N ARG A 34 7.87 -3.52 7.68
CA ARG A 34 7.74 -3.63 9.14
C ARG A 34 6.57 -2.76 9.59
N GLU A 35 5.60 -3.40 10.22
CA GLU A 35 4.50 -2.78 10.94
C GLU A 35 4.97 -2.37 12.33
N ASP A 36 4.68 -1.13 12.72
CA ASP A 36 4.80 -0.68 14.10
C ASP A 36 3.52 -1.05 14.84
N PRO A 37 3.58 -1.86 15.92
CA PRO A 37 2.39 -2.27 16.66
C PRO A 37 1.76 -1.14 17.49
N VAL A 38 2.43 0.01 17.63
CA VAL A 38 1.94 1.12 18.46
C VAL A 38 0.87 1.93 17.72
N ILE A 39 -0.20 2.25 18.44
CA ILE A 39 -1.21 3.22 18.01
C ILE A 39 -0.80 4.59 18.55
N TYR A 40 -0.65 5.56 17.67
CA TYR A 40 -0.24 6.92 17.98
C TYR A 40 -1.42 7.88 17.97
N SER A 41 -1.37 8.86 18.86
CA SER A 41 -2.21 10.06 18.81
C SER A 41 -1.73 11.02 17.70
N PRO A 42 -2.55 12.02 17.30
CA PRO A 42 -2.15 13.03 16.31
C PRO A 42 -0.85 13.74 16.65
N LYS A 43 -0.63 14.02 17.94
CA LYS A 43 0.58 14.70 18.40
C LYS A 43 1.80 13.79 18.27
N GLU A 44 1.70 12.55 18.74
CA GLU A 44 2.82 11.59 18.72
C GLU A 44 3.26 11.28 17.29
N ILE A 45 2.32 11.05 16.37
CA ILE A 45 2.69 10.81 14.97
C ILE A 45 3.32 12.05 14.33
N GLY A 46 2.84 13.25 14.68
CA GLY A 46 3.45 14.51 14.26
C GLY A 46 4.90 14.62 14.73
N ASP A 47 5.14 14.42 16.03
CA ASP A 47 6.48 14.47 16.63
C ASP A 47 7.43 13.43 15.99
N ILE A 48 6.94 12.22 15.69
CA ILE A 48 7.71 11.18 15.00
C ILE A 48 8.08 11.61 13.57
N LEU A 49 7.11 12.11 12.81
CA LEU A 49 7.37 12.56 11.44
C LEU A 49 8.33 13.74 11.41
N ASP A 50 8.19 14.70 12.31
CA ASP A 50 9.09 15.86 12.42
C ASP A 50 10.51 15.43 12.78
N MET A 51 10.66 14.51 13.74
CA MET A 51 11.97 13.95 14.10
C MET A 51 12.64 13.27 12.91
N ILE A 52 11.89 12.47 12.14
CA ILE A 52 12.41 11.81 10.94
C ILE A 52 12.74 12.86 9.86
N HIS A 53 11.92 13.88 9.68
CA HIS A 53 12.15 14.96 8.72
C HIS A 53 13.46 15.71 9.03
N GLU A 54 13.61 16.18 10.27
CA GLU A 54 14.79 16.93 10.71
C GLU A 54 16.06 16.07 10.67
N GLY A 55 15.97 14.80 11.11
CA GLY A 55 17.09 13.85 11.04
C GLY A 55 17.58 13.57 9.62
N ASN A 56 16.75 13.80 8.60
CA ASN A 56 17.07 13.57 7.19
C ASN A 56 17.10 14.85 6.35
N LYS A 57 17.12 16.03 6.99
CA LYS A 57 17.05 17.34 6.33
C LYS A 57 18.16 17.55 5.30
N THR A 58 19.37 17.05 5.58
CA THR A 58 20.53 17.09 4.67
C THR A 58 20.31 16.28 3.38
N SER A 59 19.39 15.32 3.40
CA SER A 59 19.01 14.48 2.26
C SER A 59 17.66 14.88 1.64
N GLY A 60 17.10 16.03 2.03
CA GLY A 60 15.81 16.55 1.54
C GLY A 60 14.62 16.35 2.50
N GLY A 61 14.85 15.72 3.66
CA GLY A 61 13.81 15.49 4.68
C GLY A 61 12.72 14.51 4.24
N LEU A 62 11.62 14.47 5.00
CA LEU A 62 10.41 13.77 4.60
C LEU A 62 9.63 14.55 3.53
N VAL A 63 9.19 13.83 2.50
CA VAL A 63 8.36 14.33 1.40
C VAL A 63 7.15 13.43 1.25
N LYS A 64 5.95 14.01 1.34
CA LYS A 64 4.69 13.32 1.01
C LYS A 64 4.66 12.97 -0.49
N ILE A 65 4.39 11.71 -0.81
CA ILE A 65 4.31 11.21 -2.19
C ILE A 65 2.86 11.13 -2.64
N ALA A 66 2.00 10.51 -1.82
CA ALA A 66 0.62 10.23 -2.19
C ALA A 66 -0.29 10.21 -0.96
N THR A 67 -1.57 10.46 -1.21
CA THR A 67 -2.66 10.18 -0.27
C THR A 67 -3.45 9.02 -0.85
N ALA A 68 -3.82 8.06 -0.02
CA ALA A 68 -4.59 6.90 -0.37
C ALA A 68 -5.78 6.75 0.56
N VAL A 69 -6.83 6.12 0.06
CA VAL A 69 -8.01 5.69 0.83
C VAL A 69 -7.98 4.18 1.09
N GLY A 70 -6.92 3.49 0.69
CA GLY A 70 -6.76 2.06 0.92
C GLY A 70 -5.48 1.52 0.29
N ILE A 71 -5.05 0.36 0.77
CA ILE A 71 -3.91 -0.39 0.23
C ILE A 71 -4.49 -1.61 -0.49
N VAL A 72 -4.25 -1.74 -1.80
CA VAL A 72 -4.63 -2.99 -2.48
C VAL A 72 -3.71 -4.12 -2.02
N GLY A 73 -2.42 -3.83 -1.93
CA GLY A 73 -1.40 -4.75 -1.44
C GLY A 73 -0.07 -4.59 -2.17
N PHE A 74 0.75 -5.62 -2.08
CA PHE A 74 2.10 -5.68 -2.61
C PHE A 74 2.22 -6.80 -3.64
N VAL A 75 2.80 -6.49 -4.80
CA VAL A 75 3.04 -7.48 -5.86
C VAL A 75 4.51 -7.53 -6.17
N LYS A 76 5.08 -8.74 -6.18
CA LYS A 76 6.45 -8.98 -6.65
C LYS A 76 6.40 -9.45 -8.09
N PHE A 77 7.11 -8.75 -8.98
CA PHE A 77 7.39 -9.25 -10.32
C PHE A 77 8.78 -9.91 -10.33
N LEU A 78 9.60 -9.66 -11.35
CA LEU A 78 10.92 -10.26 -11.45
C LEU A 78 11.92 -9.51 -10.59
N ASN A 79 11.93 -8.18 -10.67
CA ASN A 79 13.03 -7.37 -10.16
C ASN A 79 12.71 -6.64 -8.85
N GLY A 80 11.46 -6.63 -8.39
CA GLY A 80 11.12 -5.98 -7.14
C GLY A 80 9.63 -6.01 -6.79
N TYR A 81 9.34 -5.46 -5.62
CA TYR A 81 7.98 -5.26 -5.13
C TYR A 81 7.40 -3.93 -5.61
N TYR A 82 6.09 -3.93 -5.81
CA TYR A 82 5.29 -2.77 -6.14
C TYR A 82 4.17 -2.67 -5.12
N LEU A 83 3.96 -1.47 -4.59
CA LEU A 83 2.85 -1.15 -3.71
C LEU A 83 1.72 -0.56 -4.55
N THR A 84 0.53 -1.14 -4.47
CA THR A 84 -0.67 -0.61 -5.13
C THR A 84 -1.57 0.04 -4.09
N LEU A 85 -1.88 1.32 -4.28
CA LEU A 85 -2.74 2.11 -3.41
C LEU A 85 -4.03 2.49 -4.14
N ILE A 86 -5.13 2.51 -3.41
CA ILE A 86 -6.39 3.12 -3.86
C ILE A 86 -6.29 4.61 -3.54
N THR A 87 -6.30 5.48 -4.55
CA THR A 87 -6.19 6.93 -4.35
C THR A 87 -7.54 7.64 -4.37
N GLN A 88 -8.53 7.03 -5.00
CA GLN A 88 -9.91 7.53 -5.01
C GLN A 88 -10.90 6.38 -4.90
N LYS A 89 -11.97 6.62 -4.15
CA LYS A 89 -13.13 5.73 -3.99
C LYS A 89 -14.42 6.51 -4.26
N LYS A 90 -15.51 5.79 -4.52
CA LYS A 90 -16.86 6.36 -4.56
C LYS A 90 -17.80 5.44 -3.80
N GLU A 91 -18.63 6.01 -2.93
CA GLU A 91 -19.74 5.27 -2.30
C GLU A 91 -20.77 4.86 -3.37
N VAL A 92 -21.18 3.59 -3.34
CA VAL A 92 -22.14 3.01 -4.29
C VAL A 92 -23.36 2.41 -3.62
N GLY A 93 -23.36 2.29 -2.29
CA GLY A 93 -24.51 1.78 -1.55
C GLY A 93 -24.18 1.56 -0.09
N CYS A 94 -25.14 0.97 0.62
CA CYS A 94 -25.03 0.66 2.04
C CYS A 94 -25.72 -0.68 2.32
N VAL A 95 -25.11 -1.50 3.18
CA VAL A 95 -25.67 -2.76 3.68
C VAL A 95 -25.59 -2.77 5.19
N ALA A 96 -26.75 -2.91 5.85
CA ALA A 96 -26.87 -2.94 7.31
C ALA A 96 -26.18 -1.75 8.04
N GLY A 97 -26.19 -0.56 7.43
CA GLY A 97 -25.55 0.63 7.98
C GLY A 97 -24.08 0.82 7.57
N ASN A 98 -23.48 -0.14 6.87
CA ASN A 98 -22.09 -0.07 6.40
C ASN A 98 -22.03 0.37 4.93
N PHE A 99 -21.21 1.37 4.65
CA PHE A 99 -21.04 1.88 3.30
C PHE A 99 -20.19 0.96 2.42
N ILE A 100 -20.63 0.79 1.18
CA ILE A 100 -19.92 0.04 0.13
C ILE A 100 -19.31 1.05 -0.83
N TYR A 101 -18.03 0.84 -1.14
CA TYR A 101 -17.26 1.70 -2.00
C TYR A 101 -16.80 0.94 -3.23
N THR A 102 -16.77 1.63 -4.37
CA THR A 102 -16.03 1.19 -5.57
C THR A 102 -14.75 1.99 -5.71
N ILE A 103 -13.73 1.37 -6.32
CA ILE A 103 -12.46 2.02 -6.62
C ILE A 103 -12.62 2.96 -7.82
N LYS A 104 -12.07 4.17 -7.72
CA LYS A 104 -12.09 5.17 -8.80
C LYS A 104 -10.71 5.48 -9.37
N ALA A 105 -9.68 5.33 -8.57
CA ALA A 105 -8.31 5.46 -9.03
C ALA A 105 -7.38 4.62 -8.16
N THR A 106 -6.35 4.08 -8.79
CA THR A 106 -5.26 3.38 -8.12
C THR A 106 -3.92 3.91 -8.61
N GLU A 107 -2.93 3.95 -7.73
CA GLU A 107 -1.55 4.26 -8.10
C GLU A 107 -0.62 3.15 -7.64
N MET A 108 0.37 2.84 -8.48
CA MET A 108 1.35 1.80 -8.22
C MET A 108 2.74 2.39 -8.06
N PHE A 109 3.39 2.08 -6.94
CA PHE A 109 4.69 2.60 -6.55
C PHE A 109 5.75 1.49 -6.55
N PRO A 110 6.83 1.62 -7.34
CA PRO A 110 7.94 0.68 -7.29
C PRO A 110 8.72 0.82 -5.98
N ILE A 111 8.90 -0.28 -5.25
CA ILE A 111 9.75 -0.38 -4.05
C ILE A 111 11.15 -0.79 -4.49
N LYS A 112 11.80 0.07 -5.29
CA LYS A 112 13.14 -0.18 -5.79
C LYS A 112 14.20 0.34 -4.83
N PRO A 113 15.39 -0.29 -4.79
CA PRO A 113 16.49 0.21 -3.98
C PRO A 113 16.79 1.67 -4.32
N ARG A 114 17.08 2.49 -3.29
CA ARG A 114 17.52 3.87 -3.51
C ARG A 114 18.79 3.81 -4.37
N GLN A 115 18.68 4.21 -5.63
CA GLN A 115 19.87 4.55 -6.41
C GLN A 115 20.36 5.86 -5.80
N GLU A 116 21.62 5.90 -5.35
CA GLU A 116 22.21 7.15 -4.91
C GLU A 116 22.03 8.21 -6.01
N PRO A 117 21.65 9.44 -5.66
CA PRO A 117 21.68 10.53 -6.63
C PRO A 117 23.14 10.71 -7.07
N GLU A 118 23.49 10.11 -8.20
CA GLU A 118 24.81 10.31 -8.82
C GLU A 118 24.95 11.81 -9.11
N SER A 119 26.04 12.41 -8.61
CA SER A 119 26.27 13.86 -8.57
C SER A 119 26.30 14.57 -9.93
N ASN A 120 26.24 13.82 -11.03
CA ASN A 120 26.27 14.35 -12.38
C ASN A 120 24.96 14.05 -13.11
N ALA A 121 24.09 15.05 -13.22
CA ALA A 121 22.84 15.01 -14.01
C ALA A 121 23.08 14.52 -15.46
N PHE A 122 24.24 14.85 -16.03
CA PHE A 122 24.66 14.36 -17.35
C PHE A 122 24.80 12.83 -17.35
N LYS A 123 25.41 12.24 -16.32
CA LYS A 123 25.59 10.78 -16.21
C LYS A 123 24.28 10.05 -15.92
N THR A 124 23.37 10.66 -15.16
CA THR A 124 21.99 10.15 -14.97
C THR A 124 21.22 10.13 -16.30
N LEU A 125 21.37 11.18 -17.12
CA LEU A 125 20.79 11.25 -18.48
C LEU A 125 21.44 10.22 -19.41
N TRP A 126 22.77 10.09 -19.42
CA TRP A 126 23.48 9.07 -20.21
C TRP A 126 23.17 7.64 -19.76
N LYS A 127 22.98 7.39 -18.46
CA LYS A 127 22.54 6.10 -17.92
C LYS A 127 21.09 5.81 -18.29
N SER A 128 20.21 6.81 -18.27
CA SER A 128 18.82 6.67 -18.73
C SER A 128 18.71 6.47 -20.24
N LEU A 129 19.57 7.12 -21.04
CA LEU A 129 19.68 6.95 -22.49
C LEU A 129 20.27 5.59 -22.85
N ASN A 130 21.40 5.21 -22.25
CA ASN A 130 21.99 3.88 -22.44
C ASN A 130 21.06 2.78 -21.95
N LYS A 131 20.34 2.96 -20.83
CA LYS A 131 19.34 2.00 -20.37
C LYS A 131 18.16 1.82 -21.34
N ARG A 132 17.76 2.87 -22.06
CA ARG A 132 16.76 2.76 -23.15
C ARG A 132 17.34 2.08 -24.39
N LEU A 133 18.65 2.22 -24.65
CA LEU A 133 19.34 1.61 -25.79
C LEU A 133 19.78 0.16 -25.52
N THR A 134 20.00 -0.22 -24.26
CA THR A 134 20.38 -1.56 -23.79
C THR A 134 19.39 -2.03 -22.73
N GLN A 135 18.11 -2.14 -23.11
CA GLN A 135 17.13 -2.79 -22.25
C GLN A 135 17.52 -4.26 -22.08
N THR A 136 17.81 -4.67 -20.85
CA THR A 136 18.09 -6.08 -20.57
C THR A 136 16.81 -6.91 -20.75
N THR A 137 16.94 -8.18 -21.12
CA THR A 137 15.79 -9.09 -21.28
C THR A 137 14.90 -9.12 -20.03
N SER A 138 15.50 -9.01 -18.83
CA SER A 138 14.78 -8.96 -17.55
C SER A 138 13.93 -7.69 -17.41
N GLU A 139 14.42 -6.53 -17.84
CA GLU A 139 13.66 -5.27 -17.76
C GLU A 139 12.50 -5.22 -18.75
N VAL A 140 12.69 -5.81 -19.93
CA VAL A 140 11.60 -5.98 -20.91
C VAL A 140 10.52 -6.89 -20.35
N ALA A 141 10.91 -8.02 -19.74
CA ALA A 141 9.97 -8.94 -19.11
C ALA A 141 9.24 -8.31 -17.92
N GLU A 142 9.93 -7.56 -17.07
CA GLU A 142 9.34 -6.80 -15.95
C GLU A 142 8.26 -5.83 -16.44
N ASN A 143 8.56 -5.01 -17.46
CA ASN A 143 7.60 -4.07 -18.03
C ASN A 143 6.40 -4.80 -18.65
N ARG A 144 6.61 -5.97 -19.26
CA ARG A 144 5.51 -6.81 -19.77
C ARG A 144 4.60 -7.29 -18.64
N TYR A 145 5.15 -7.78 -17.53
CA TYR A 145 4.33 -8.20 -16.38
C TYR A 145 3.59 -7.04 -15.74
N LEU A 146 4.23 -5.88 -15.63
CA LEU A 146 3.57 -4.64 -15.17
C LEU A 146 2.39 -4.26 -16.06
N SER A 147 2.58 -4.24 -17.38
CA SER A 147 1.51 -3.93 -18.32
C SER A 147 0.36 -4.93 -18.25
N LEU A 148 0.66 -6.23 -18.08
CA LEU A 148 -0.36 -7.27 -17.91
C LEU A 148 -1.15 -7.08 -16.61
N PHE A 149 -0.48 -6.74 -15.51
CA PHE A 149 -1.16 -6.46 -14.25
C PHE A 149 -2.03 -5.21 -14.35
N GLN A 150 -1.53 -4.14 -14.97
CA GLN A 150 -2.26 -2.89 -15.19
C GLN A 150 -3.41 -3.01 -16.21
N PHE A 151 -3.46 -4.11 -16.97
CA PHE A 151 -4.57 -4.40 -17.86
C PHE A 151 -5.86 -4.73 -17.07
N VAL A 152 -5.72 -5.25 -15.84
CA VAL A 152 -6.84 -5.44 -14.94
C VAL A 152 -7.27 -4.08 -14.40
N ASP A 153 -8.38 -3.58 -14.93
CA ASP A 153 -8.94 -2.29 -14.53
C ASP A 153 -9.63 -2.41 -13.17
N MET A 154 -8.88 -2.12 -12.10
CA MET A 154 -9.40 -2.12 -10.73
C MET A 154 -10.52 -1.10 -10.50
N THR A 155 -10.76 -0.16 -11.43
CA THR A 155 -11.86 0.82 -11.31
C THR A 155 -13.22 0.28 -11.73
N LYS A 156 -13.25 -0.94 -12.28
CA LYS A 156 -14.47 -1.61 -12.75
C LYS A 156 -14.74 -2.86 -11.92
N ASP A 157 -15.92 -2.90 -11.31
CA ASP A 157 -16.44 -4.09 -10.64
C ASP A 157 -15.63 -4.59 -9.43
N PHE A 158 -14.76 -3.73 -8.86
CA PHE A 158 -14.13 -3.95 -7.56
C PHE A 158 -14.83 -3.12 -6.48
N PHE A 159 -15.13 -3.78 -5.37
CA PHE A 159 -15.85 -3.21 -4.24
C PHE A 159 -15.18 -3.59 -2.93
N PHE A 160 -15.31 -2.71 -1.95
CA PHE A 160 -14.84 -2.92 -0.60
C PHE A 160 -15.67 -2.10 0.40
N SER A 161 -15.62 -2.48 1.66
CA SER A 161 -16.14 -1.71 2.79
C SER A 161 -15.09 -1.78 3.90
N TYR A 162 -14.99 -0.71 4.70
CA TYR A 162 -14.03 -0.66 5.81
C TYR A 162 -14.54 -1.43 7.03
N SER A 163 -15.86 -1.36 7.23
CA SER A 163 -16.53 -1.86 8.43
C SER A 163 -17.34 -3.13 8.18
N TYR A 164 -17.36 -3.65 6.95
CA TYR A 164 -18.17 -4.80 6.57
C TYR A 164 -17.47 -5.74 5.59
N ASP A 165 -17.43 -7.02 5.91
CA ASP A 165 -16.84 -8.02 5.03
C ASP A 165 -17.78 -8.38 3.87
N LEU A 166 -17.41 -7.95 2.66
CA LEU A 166 -18.15 -8.24 1.43
C LEU A 166 -17.83 -9.61 0.83
N THR A 167 -16.80 -10.31 1.33
CA THR A 167 -16.45 -11.65 0.83
C THR A 167 -17.50 -12.68 1.26
N HIS A 168 -18.22 -12.43 2.35
CA HIS A 168 -19.28 -13.30 2.85
C HIS A 168 -20.69 -12.79 2.53
N SER A 169 -21.64 -13.73 2.53
CA SER A 169 -23.07 -13.39 2.45
C SER A 169 -23.57 -12.69 3.71
N LEU A 170 -24.63 -11.86 3.57
CA LEU A 170 -25.29 -11.21 4.72
C LEU A 170 -25.76 -12.22 5.79
N GLN A 171 -26.28 -13.37 5.36
CA GLN A 171 -26.72 -14.42 6.28
C GLN A 171 -25.56 -14.93 7.13
N PHE A 172 -24.40 -15.15 6.50
CA PHE A 172 -23.20 -15.59 7.21
C PHE A 172 -22.73 -14.52 8.20
N ASN A 173 -22.56 -13.26 7.76
CA ASN A 173 -22.10 -12.17 8.63
C ASN A 173 -23.06 -11.93 9.80
N TYR A 174 -24.37 -12.07 9.61
CA TYR A 174 -25.34 -11.92 10.68
C TYR A 174 -25.27 -13.05 11.73
N ILE A 175 -24.95 -14.27 11.30
CA ILE A 175 -24.74 -15.40 12.22
C ILE A 175 -23.39 -15.24 12.93
N ALA A 176 -22.34 -14.89 12.18
CA ALA A 176 -20.99 -14.70 12.71
C ALA A 176 -20.90 -13.53 13.70
N ALA A 177 -21.65 -12.44 13.48
CA ALA A 177 -21.73 -11.33 14.44
C ALA A 177 -22.35 -11.72 15.80
N LYS A 178 -23.00 -12.89 15.88
CA LYS A 178 -23.52 -13.45 17.15
C LYS A 178 -22.55 -14.41 17.82
N SER A 179 -21.55 -14.90 17.10
CA SER A 179 -20.40 -15.60 17.68
C SER A 179 -19.32 -14.58 18.06
N GLU A 180 -18.52 -14.87 19.09
CA GLU A 180 -17.35 -14.05 19.44
C GLU A 180 -16.19 -14.20 18.43
N ASP A 181 -16.31 -15.12 17.47
CA ASP A 181 -15.33 -15.35 16.43
C ASP A 181 -15.47 -14.33 15.29
N SER A 182 -14.39 -13.61 15.00
CA SER A 182 -14.25 -12.83 13.76
C SER A 182 -13.85 -13.79 12.64
N PRO A 183 -14.74 -14.09 11.68
CA PRO A 183 -14.41 -14.99 10.59
C PRO A 183 -13.35 -14.38 9.68
N GLU A 184 -12.39 -15.22 9.25
CA GLU A 184 -11.44 -14.86 8.19
C GLU A 184 -12.19 -14.68 6.86
N PRO A 185 -11.84 -13.69 6.02
CA PRO A 185 -12.47 -13.47 4.72
C PRO A 185 -12.53 -14.73 3.84
N LEU A 186 -13.55 -14.87 3.00
CA LEU A 186 -13.63 -15.97 2.05
C LEU A 186 -12.58 -15.78 0.94
N GLU A 187 -11.55 -16.63 0.96
CA GLU A 187 -10.45 -16.64 -0.02
C GLU A 187 -10.96 -16.58 -1.47
N MET A 188 -12.06 -17.28 -1.79
CA MET A 188 -12.61 -17.31 -3.16
C MET A 188 -13.12 -15.95 -3.66
N PHE A 189 -13.45 -15.02 -2.76
CA PHE A 189 -13.98 -13.69 -3.08
C PHE A 189 -13.03 -12.56 -2.68
N GLU A 190 -11.93 -12.87 -2.00
CA GLU A 190 -10.88 -11.93 -1.66
C GLU A 190 -9.91 -11.76 -2.85
N TRP A 191 -10.29 -10.88 -3.77
CA TRP A 191 -9.58 -10.65 -5.03
C TRP A 191 -8.12 -10.16 -4.86
N ASN A 192 -7.77 -9.61 -3.69
CA ASN A 192 -6.42 -9.16 -3.35
C ASN A 192 -5.67 -10.08 -2.37
N TYR A 193 -6.18 -11.30 -2.12
CA TYR A 193 -5.60 -12.23 -1.14
C TYR A 193 -4.09 -12.42 -1.32
N TYR A 194 -3.62 -12.67 -2.55
CA TYR A 194 -2.20 -12.86 -2.84
C TYR A 194 -1.35 -11.61 -2.65
N GLN A 195 -1.94 -10.43 -2.81
CA GLN A 195 -1.27 -9.14 -2.69
C GLN A 195 -1.06 -8.73 -1.22
N ILE A 196 -1.93 -9.21 -0.33
CA ILE A 196 -1.82 -8.94 1.12
C ILE A 196 -1.18 -10.11 1.89
N ASN A 197 -1.29 -11.33 1.34
CA ASN A 197 -0.71 -12.60 1.78
C ASN A 197 -0.59 -12.72 3.32
N GLY A 198 -1.69 -12.45 4.03
CA GLY A 198 -1.83 -12.57 5.49
C GLY A 198 -0.86 -11.73 6.34
N LYS A 199 -0.15 -10.76 5.76
CA LYS A 199 0.97 -10.04 6.40
C LYS A 199 0.70 -8.58 6.70
N LEU A 200 -0.47 -8.06 6.32
CA LEU A 200 -0.96 -6.74 6.70
C LEU A 200 -2.09 -6.94 7.71
N ALA A 201 -1.72 -7.16 8.98
CA ALA A 201 -2.69 -7.31 10.07
C ALA A 201 -3.65 -6.11 10.16
N PHE A 202 -3.21 -4.95 9.66
CA PHE A 202 -3.99 -3.72 9.56
C PHE A 202 -5.28 -3.79 8.74
N MET A 203 -5.43 -4.72 7.78
CA MET A 203 -6.63 -4.77 6.92
C MET A 203 -7.69 -5.76 7.39
N GLY A 204 -7.35 -6.67 8.31
CA GLY A 204 -8.25 -7.72 8.81
C GLY A 204 -8.72 -7.56 10.25
N MET A 205 -8.24 -6.56 11.00
CA MET A 205 -8.46 -6.47 12.47
C MET A 205 -9.35 -5.31 12.92
N GLY A 206 -10.50 -5.09 12.26
CA GLY A 206 -11.61 -4.31 12.86
C GLY A 206 -11.29 -2.90 13.38
N MET A 207 -10.22 -2.27 12.87
CA MET A 207 -9.94 -0.86 13.10
C MET A 207 -9.97 -0.18 11.74
N ASP A 208 -11.03 0.59 11.52
CA ASP A 208 -11.27 1.47 10.38
C ASP A 208 -10.01 2.31 10.11
N MET A 209 -9.11 1.85 9.26
CA MET A 209 -8.02 2.67 8.71
C MET A 209 -8.41 3.07 7.30
N ASP A 210 -9.19 4.14 7.24
CA ASP A 210 -9.88 4.57 6.02
C ASP A 210 -8.97 5.31 5.06
N MET A 211 -7.88 5.89 5.57
CA MET A 211 -6.98 6.74 4.81
C MET A 211 -5.52 6.55 5.22
N GLY A 212 -4.63 6.74 4.24
CA GLY A 212 -3.20 6.53 4.39
C GLY A 212 -2.36 7.57 3.64
N LEU A 213 -1.23 7.94 4.21
CA LEU A 213 -0.23 8.80 3.58
C LEU A 213 1.01 7.99 3.24
N LEU A 214 1.41 8.00 1.96
CA LEU A 214 2.72 7.50 1.56
C LEU A 214 3.73 8.64 1.60
N ILE A 215 4.75 8.48 2.42
CA ILE A 215 5.81 9.46 2.66
C ILE A 215 7.16 8.83 2.35
N ARG A 216 8.06 9.59 1.72
CA ARG A 216 9.45 9.18 1.49
C ARG A 216 10.43 10.04 2.24
N ILE A 217 11.56 9.42 2.58
CA ILE A 217 12.86 10.08 2.77
C ILE A 217 13.66 9.93 1.49
#